data_AF-Q4VCH0-F1
#
_entry.id   AF-Q4VCH0-F1
#
_cell.length_a   1.000
_cell.length_b   1.000
_cell.length_c   1.000
_cell.angle_alpha   90.00
_cell.angle_beta   90.00
_cell.angle_gamma   90.00
#
_symmetry.space_group_name_H-M   'P 1'
#
loop_
_entity.id
_entity.type
_entity.pdbx_description
1 polymer ?
#
loop_
_entity_poly.entity_id
_entity_poly.type
_entity_poly.pdbx_seq_one_letter_code
_entity_poly.pdbx_strand_id
1 'polypeptide(L)' 'AQGFGSLGLMTSVLVCPDGKTIEAEAARGTVTRHFRVHQKGGETSTNSIASIFAWSRGLAHRAKLDNDARLL' A
#
# COMPACT_ATOMS: atom_id res chain seq x y z
N ALA A 1 13.85 2.06 6.32
CA ALA A 1 12.96 3.13 5.83
C ALA A 1 13.63 4.50 5.73
N GLN A 2 14.18 5.00 6.84
CA GLN A 2 14.57 6.40 7.02
C GLN A 2 15.62 6.95 6.02
N GLY A 3 16.44 6.08 5.40
CA GLY A 3 17.41 6.46 4.37
C GLY A 3 16.90 6.43 2.91
N PHE A 4 15.68 5.95 2.65
CA PHE A 4 15.13 5.80 1.29
C PHE A 4 14.03 6.83 0.96
N GLY A 5 13.79 7.80 1.85
CA GLY A 5 12.79 8.85 1.68
C GLY A 5 11.56 8.67 2.57
N SER A 6 10.40 9.12 2.08
CA SER A 6 9.15 9.15 2.86
C SER A 6 8.57 7.75 3.07
N LEU A 7 7.99 7.50 4.26
CA LEU A 7 7.22 6.28 4.55
C LEU A 7 6.02 6.11 3.60
N GLY A 8 5.50 7.21 3.03
CA GLY A 8 4.46 7.17 2.01
C GLY A 8 4.89 6.57 0.67
N LEU A 9 6.16 6.19 0.53
CA LEU A 9 6.72 5.52 -0.65
C LEU A 9 7.01 4.02 -0.39
N MET A 10 6.67 3.51 0.79
CA MET A 10 6.97 2.13 1.17
C MET A 10 5.71 1.28 1.21
N THR A 11 5.83 0.07 0.64
CA THR A 11 4.83 -1.00 0.75
C THR A 11 5.40 -2.13 1.59
N SER A 12 4.51 -2.84 2.28
CA SER A 12 4.80 -4.06 3.03
C SER A 12 4.04 -5.20 2.34
N VAL A 13 4.70 -6.35 2.18
CA VAL A 13 4.08 -7.56 1.62
C VAL A 13 4.43 -8.74 2.51
N LEU A 14 3.43 -9.36 3.11
CA LEU A 14 3.54 -10.64 3.81
C LEU A 14 3.31 -11.76 2.80
N VAL A 15 4.16 -12.79 2.82
CA VAL A 15 4.08 -13.94 1.91
C VAL A 15 4.05 -15.22 2.73
N CYS A 16 3.06 -16.08 2.51
CA CYS A 16 3.01 -17.40 3.13
C CYS A 16 4.11 -18.32 2.55
N PRO A 17 4.58 -19.33 3.31
CA PRO A 17 5.60 -20.26 2.83
C PRO A 17 5.24 -21.02 1.55
N ASP A 18 3.94 -21.17 1.26
CA ASP A 18 3.44 -21.80 0.03
C ASP A 18 3.57 -20.90 -1.22
N GLY A 19 3.89 -19.61 -1.04
CA GLY A 19 3.99 -18.61 -2.09
C GLY A 19 2.67 -18.28 -2.80
N LYS A 20 1.54 -18.83 -2.36
CA LYS A 20 0.22 -18.64 -2.99
C LYS A 20 -0.57 -17.53 -2.31
N THR A 21 -0.43 -17.39 -1.00
CA THR A 21 -1.13 -16.38 -0.23
C THR A 21 -0.20 -15.21 0.08
N ILE A 22 -0.66 -14.00 -0.22
CA ILE A 22 0.01 -12.76 0.18
C ILE A 22 -0.96 -11.79 0.84
N GLU A 23 -0.43 -10.90 1.66
CA GLU A 23 -1.09 -9.70 2.13
C GLU A 23 -0.23 -8.49 1.71
N ALA A 24 -0.82 -7.50 1.05
CA ALA A 24 -0.12 -6.29 0.62
C ALA A 24 -0.74 -5.06 1.31
N GLU A 25 0.08 -4.26 1.96
CA GLU A 25 -0.35 -3.08 2.71
C GLU A 25 0.62 -1.89 2.52
N ALA A 26 0.15 -0.70 2.89
CA ALA A 26 1.03 0.46 3.00
C ALA A 26 1.87 0.33 4.27
N ALA A 27 3.18 0.58 4.21
CA ALA A 27 4.08 0.44 5.37
C ALA A 27 3.94 1.58 6.41
N ARG A 28 2.84 2.33 6.37
CA ARG A 28 2.54 3.45 7.28
C ARG A 28 1.25 3.18 8.03
N GLY A 29 1.15 3.68 9.25
CA GLY A 29 -0.09 3.66 10.01
C GLY A 29 -1.18 4.57 9.44
N THR A 30 -2.27 4.70 10.19
CA THR A 30 -3.49 5.42 9.79
C THR A 30 -3.34 6.95 9.65
N VAL A 31 -2.18 7.53 10.00
CA VAL A 31 -1.88 8.98 9.95
C VAL A 31 -2.97 9.79 10.66
N THR A 32 -3.25 9.40 11.90
CA THR A 32 -4.29 9.97 12.78
C THR A 32 -4.20 11.49 12.91
N ARG A 33 -2.99 12.08 12.82
CA ARG A 33 -2.82 13.53 12.85
C ARG A 33 -3.50 14.23 11.67
N HIS A 34 -3.32 13.73 10.43
CA HIS A 34 -3.99 14.31 9.27
C HIS A 34 -5.49 14.03 9.32
N PHE A 35 -5.89 12.84 9.79
CA PHE A 35 -7.30 12.51 9.97
C PHE A 35 -8.02 13.50 10.91
N ARG A 36 -7.39 13.88 12.03
CA ARG A 36 -7.94 14.90 12.95
C ARG A 36 -8.05 16.29 12.33
N VAL A 37 -7.17 16.66 11.40
CA VAL A 37 -7.24 17.93 10.65
C VAL A 37 -8.43 17.88 9.68
N HIS A 38 -8.56 16.77 8.95
CA HIS A 38 -9.68 16.52 8.05
C HIS A 38 -11.03 16.57 8.78
N GLN A 39 -11.14 15.97 9.98
CA GLN A 39 -12.36 16.02 10.80
C GLN A 39 -12.80 17.44 11.18
N LYS A 40 -11.87 18.41 11.22
CA LYS A 40 -12.15 19.82 11.51
C LYS A 40 -12.42 20.64 10.23
N GLY A 41 -12.52 20.00 9.07
CA GLY A 41 -12.67 20.67 7.77
C GLY A 41 -11.37 21.25 7.21
N GLY A 42 -10.22 20.94 7.81
CA GLY A 42 -8.93 21.40 7.33
C GLY A 42 -8.41 20.58 6.14
N GLU A 43 -7.70 21.23 5.23
CA GLU A 43 -7.03 20.57 4.11
C GLU A 43 -5.86 19.69 4.58
N THR A 44 -5.59 18.60 3.84
CA THR A 44 -4.47 17.69 4.14
C THR A 44 -3.75 17.28 2.85
N SER A 45 -2.46 16.97 2.96
CA SER A 45 -1.65 16.45 1.84
C SER A 45 -1.00 15.12 2.21
N THR A 46 -1.87 14.15 2.53
CA THR A 46 -1.43 12.80 2.86
C THR A 46 -0.95 12.10 1.60
N ASN A 47 0.29 11.59 1.57
CA ASN A 47 0.80 10.85 0.42
C ASN A 47 0.11 9.48 0.28
N SER A 48 -0.56 9.28 -0.86
CA SER A 48 -1.34 8.08 -1.20
C SER A 48 -0.57 7.01 -1.99
N ILE A 49 0.69 7.27 -2.38
CA ILE A 49 1.48 6.36 -3.24
C ILE A 49 1.60 4.96 -2.63
N ALA A 50 1.98 4.86 -1.35
CA ALA A 50 2.08 3.58 -0.67
C ALA A 50 0.76 2.78 -0.69
N SER A 51 -0.38 3.45 -0.51
CA SER A 51 -1.70 2.80 -0.56
C SER A 51 -2.04 2.32 -1.98
N ILE A 52 -1.70 3.10 -3.01
CA ILE A 52 -1.89 2.72 -4.41
C ILE A 52 -1.00 1.52 -4.77
N PHE A 53 0.25 1.52 -4.32
CA PHE A 53 1.18 0.41 -4.57
C PHE A 53 0.79 -0.86 -3.81
N ALA A 54 0.14 -0.75 -2.64
CA ALA A 54 -0.43 -1.92 -1.96
C ALA A 54 -1.48 -2.60 -2.84
N TRP A 55 -2.39 -1.82 -3.45
CA TRP A 55 -3.37 -2.32 -4.41
C TRP A 55 -2.72 -2.94 -5.65
N SER A 56 -1.77 -2.25 -6.29
CA SER A 56 -1.14 -2.79 -7.50
C SER A 56 -0.36 -4.08 -7.23
N ARG A 57 0.28 -4.20 -6.06
CA ARG A 57 0.95 -5.44 -5.63
C ARG A 57 -0.04 -6.59 -5.45
N GLY A 58 -1.18 -6.34 -4.81
CA GLY A 58 -2.25 -7.33 -4.66
C GLY A 58 -2.82 -7.79 -6.01
N LEU A 59 -3.10 -6.84 -6.91
CA LEU A 59 -3.59 -7.13 -8.26
C LEU A 59 -2.58 -7.91 -9.10
N ALA A 60 -1.30 -7.52 -9.08
CA ALA A 60 -0.25 -8.23 -9.81
C ALA A 60 -0.09 -9.69 -9.34
N HIS A 61 -0.23 -9.95 -8.03
CA HIS A 61 -0.22 -11.32 -7.52
C HIS A 61 -1.45 -12.12 -7.96
N ARG A 62 -2.64 -11.50 -7.92
CA ARG A 62 -3.87 -12.11 -8.43
C ARG A 62 -3.74 -12.48 -9.92
N ALA A 63 -3.26 -11.55 -10.73
CA ALA A 63 -3.01 -11.74 -12.15
C ALA A 63 -2.06 -12.92 -12.42
N LYS A 64 -1.00 -13.05 -11.63
CA LYS A 64 -0.05 -14.17 -11.74
C LYS A 64 -0.70 -15.52 -11.40
N LEU A 65 -1.53 -15.59 -10.36
CA LEU A 65 -2.22 -16.82 -9.99
C LEU A 65 -3.29 -17.23 -11.01
N ASP A 66 -3.94 -16.25 -11.65
CA ASP A 66 -4.99 -16.48 -12.65
C ASP A 66 -4.44 -16.62 -14.08
N ASN A 67 -3.14 -16.42 -14.27
CA ASN A 67 -2.50 -16.36 -15.58
C ASN A 67 -3.17 -15.31 -16.51
N ASP A 68 -3.62 -14.16 -15.95
CA ASP A 68 -4.22 -13.06 -16.71
C ASP A 68 -3.18 -11.97 -17.03
N ALA A 69 -2.62 -12.03 -18.23
CA ALA A 69 -1.63 -11.08 -18.71
C ALA A 69 -2.17 -9.66 -18.95
N ARG A 70 -3.50 -9.44 -18.98
CA ARG A 70 -4.08 -8.10 -19.19
C ARG A 70 -4.12 -7.27 -17.91
N LEU A 71 -4.05 -7.94 -16.75
CA LEU A 71 -4.07 -7.33 -15.43
C LEU A 71 -2.65 -7.06 -14.88
N LEU A 72 -1.63 -7.63 -15.53
CA LEU A 72 -0.21 -7.37 -15.30
C LEU A 72 0.26 -6.14 -16.09
#